data_AF-A0A7X7GYZ4-F1
#
_entry.id   AF-A0A7X7GYZ4-F1
#
_cell.length_a   1.000
_cell.length_b   1.000
_cell.length_c   1.000
_cell.angle_alpha   90.00
_cell.angle_beta   90.00
_cell.angle_gamma   90.00
#
_symmetry.space_group_name_H-M   'P 1'
#
loop_
_entity.id
_entity.type
_entity.pdbx_description
1 polymer ?
#
loop_
_entity_poly.entity_id
_entity_poly.type
_entity_poly.pdbx_seq_one_letter_code
_entity_poly.pdbx_strand_id
1 'polypeptide(L)'
;MYECDRMNHWEIINHQEYKRFKEKYFPDIVGLDKIIVTFFGIYASIEMRKQRIKRGYPPTKQTLNMVFMGNPGTGKTTIARKVARMFNDLKILSKGHLKEIDRSDLVGEYVGQTSIKTKNILEE
;
A
#
# COMPACT_ATOMS: atom_id res chain seq x y z
N MET A 1 -23.54 6.20 -0.27
CA MET A 1 -22.76 4.94 -0.16
C MET A 1 -22.40 4.61 -1.59
N TYR A 2 -21.15 4.86 -2.02
CA TYR A 2 -20.79 4.76 -3.45
C TYR A 2 -20.99 3.32 -3.93
N GLU A 3 -21.53 3.18 -5.15
CA GLU A 3 -21.90 1.91 -5.77
C GLU A 3 -20.75 0.92 -6.00
N CYS A 4 -19.50 1.33 -5.70
CA CYS A 4 -18.30 0.54 -5.97
C CYS A 4 -18.23 -0.80 -5.23
N ASP A 5 -18.82 -0.93 -4.03
CA ASP A 5 -18.86 -2.22 -3.30
C ASP A 5 -19.79 -3.26 -3.95
N ARG A 6 -20.64 -2.86 -4.91
CA ARG A 6 -21.49 -3.76 -5.71
C ARG A 6 -20.98 -3.98 -7.13
N MET A 7 -19.87 -3.34 -7.52
CA MET A 7 -19.35 -3.44 -8.88
C MET A 7 -18.48 -4.69 -9.04
N ASN A 8 -18.69 -5.42 -10.13
CA ASN A 8 -17.83 -6.53 -10.47
C ASN A 8 -16.47 -6.04 -11.04
N HIS A 9 -15.50 -6.95 -11.12
CA HIS A 9 -14.13 -6.62 -11.56
C HIS A 9 -14.07 -5.87 -12.91
N TRP A 10 -14.95 -6.23 -13.85
CA TRP A 10 -15.02 -5.63 -15.19
C TRP A 10 -15.58 -4.21 -15.17
N GLU A 11 -16.59 -3.96 -14.34
CA GLU A 11 -17.17 -2.62 -14.16
C GLU A 11 -16.16 -1.65 -13.53
N ILE A 12 -15.38 -2.12 -12.55
CA ILE A 12 -14.32 -1.31 -11.91
C ILE A 12 -13.27 -0.90 -12.94
N ILE A 13 -12.79 -1.83 -13.77
CA ILE A 13 -11.72 -1.56 -14.76
C ILE A 13 -12.15 -0.50 -15.78
N ASN A 14 -13.42 -0.47 -16.13
CA ASN A 14 -13.95 0.50 -17.09
C ASN A 14 -14.24 1.87 -16.47
N HIS A 15 -14.25 1.99 -15.14
CA HIS A 15 -14.50 3.23 -14.43
C HIS A 15 -13.37 4.26 -14.63
N GLN A 16 -13.74 5.52 -14.88
CA GLN A 16 -12.76 6.57 -15.20
C GLN A 16 -11.79 6.84 -14.04
N GLU A 17 -12.25 6.71 -12.79
CA GLU A 17 -11.38 6.87 -11.62
C GLU A 17 -10.34 5.75 -11.52
N TYR A 18 -10.72 4.50 -11.84
CA TYR A 18 -9.78 3.38 -11.84
C TYR A 18 -8.68 3.60 -12.88
N LYS A 19 -9.05 4.04 -14.10
CA LYS A 19 -8.08 4.34 -15.15
C LYS A 19 -7.08 5.41 -14.72
N ARG A 20 -7.57 6.51 -14.14
CA ARG A 20 -6.71 7.58 -13.59
C ARG A 20 -5.81 7.09 -12.46
N PHE A 21 -6.35 6.27 -11.57
CA PHE A 21 -5.60 5.66 -10.48
C PHE A 21 -4.47 4.75 -10.99
N LYS A 22 -4.80 3.86 -11.92
CA LYS A 22 -3.86 2.92 -12.53
C LYS A 22 -2.75 3.67 -13.28
N GLU A 23 -3.10 4.66 -14.08
CA GLU A 23 -2.14 5.50 -14.79
C GLU A 23 -1.20 6.25 -13.83
N LYS A 24 -1.75 6.78 -12.72
CA LYS A 24 -0.96 7.55 -11.77
C LYS A 24 0.05 6.69 -10.99
N TYR A 25 -0.38 5.53 -10.48
CA TYR A 25 0.42 4.76 -9.51
C TYR A 25 1.03 3.47 -10.08
N PHE A 26 0.46 2.92 -11.16
CA PHE A 26 0.85 1.64 -11.75
C PHE A 26 0.86 1.65 -13.30
N PRO A 27 1.43 2.68 -13.97
CA PRO A 27 1.36 2.82 -15.43
C PRO A 27 2.08 1.69 -16.18
N ASP A 28 3.14 1.17 -15.59
CA ASP A 28 4.06 0.16 -16.14
C ASP A 28 3.71 -1.27 -15.73
N ILE A 29 2.58 -1.49 -15.05
CA ILE A 29 2.20 -2.80 -14.54
C ILE A 29 1.16 -3.47 -15.45
N VAL A 30 1.58 -4.58 -16.08
CA VAL A 30 0.75 -5.39 -16.98
C VAL A 30 0.46 -6.75 -16.35
N GLY A 31 -0.76 -7.27 -16.54
CA GLY A 31 -1.14 -8.63 -16.14
C GLY A 31 -1.39 -8.84 -14.64
N LEU A 32 -1.45 -7.77 -13.85
CA LEU A 32 -1.71 -7.80 -12.39
C LEU A 32 -2.99 -7.05 -12.01
N ASP A 33 -3.99 -7.03 -12.88
CA ASP A 33 -5.21 -6.21 -12.71
C ASP A 33 -5.96 -6.52 -11.42
N LYS A 34 -6.04 -7.79 -11.01
CA LYS A 34 -6.66 -8.18 -9.74
C LYS A 34 -6.00 -7.49 -8.54
N ILE A 35 -4.67 -7.43 -8.52
CA ILE A 35 -3.91 -6.78 -7.45
C ILE A 35 -4.13 -5.26 -7.50
N ILE A 36 -4.11 -4.66 -8.69
CA ILE A 36 -4.35 -3.22 -8.86
C ILE A 36 -5.76 -2.84 -8.39
N VAL A 37 -6.78 -3.66 -8.68
CA VAL A 37 -8.14 -3.46 -8.17
C VAL A 37 -8.20 -3.52 -6.65
N THR A 38 -7.46 -4.45 -6.00
CA THR A 38 -7.34 -4.47 -4.54
C THR A 38 -6.74 -3.18 -4.00
N PHE A 39 -5.68 -2.65 -4.62
CA PHE A 39 -5.09 -1.37 -4.22
C PHE A 39 -6.02 -0.19 -4.45
N PHE A 40 -6.81 -0.21 -5.53
CA PHE A 40 -7.84 0.79 -5.76
C PHE A 40 -8.89 0.81 -4.65
N GLY A 41 -9.32 -0.36 -4.16
CA GLY A 41 -10.20 -0.46 -3.01
C GLY A 41 -9.60 0.13 -1.73
N ILE A 42 -8.32 -0.15 -1.46
CA ILE A 42 -7.59 0.43 -0.33
C ILE A 42 -7.51 1.96 -0.45
N TYR A 43 -7.16 2.46 -1.65
CA TYR A 43 -7.11 3.89 -1.96
C TYR A 43 -8.47 4.57 -1.70
N ALA A 44 -9.55 3.99 -2.22
CA ALA A 44 -10.91 4.52 -2.04
C ALA A 44 -11.31 4.55 -0.56
N SER A 45 -11.00 3.51 0.21
CA SER A 45 -11.26 3.45 1.65
C SER A 45 -10.52 4.56 2.41
N ILE A 46 -9.25 4.81 2.07
CA ILE A 46 -8.47 5.90 2.67
C ILE A 46 -9.08 7.27 2.36
N GLU A 47 -9.46 7.53 1.11
CA GLU A 47 -10.11 8.79 0.72
C GLU A 47 -11.45 8.99 1.42
N MET A 48 -12.27 7.93 1.51
CA MET A 48 -13.52 7.96 2.27
C MET A 48 -13.28 8.29 3.75
N ARG A 49 -12.26 7.70 4.35
CA ARG A 49 -11.88 8.02 5.73
C ARG A 49 -11.51 9.49 5.90
N LYS A 50 -10.72 10.07 4.98
CA LYS A 50 -10.38 11.51 5.01
C LYS A 50 -11.64 12.37 4.94
N GLN A 51 -12.59 12.02 4.07
CA GLN A 51 -13.86 12.75 3.94
C GLN A 51 -14.72 12.64 5.20
N ARG A 52 -14.77 11.45 5.83
CA ARG A 52 -15.48 11.24 7.10
C ARG A 52 -14.95 12.13 8.21
N ILE A 53 -13.62 12.18 8.36
CA ILE A 53 -12.97 13.04 9.36
C ILE A 53 -13.28 14.52 9.09
N LYS A 54 -13.19 14.97 7.84
CA LYS A 54 -13.54 16.35 7.46
C LYS A 54 -14.99 16.72 7.78
N ARG A 55 -15.90 15.74 7.78
CA ARG A 55 -17.32 15.91 8.11
C ARG A 55 -17.63 15.71 9.60
N GLY A 56 -16.62 15.58 10.46
CA GLY A 56 -16.80 15.46 11.91
C GLY A 56 -17.12 14.05 12.42
N TYR A 57 -17.02 13.02 11.57
CA TYR A 57 -17.17 11.63 12.04
C TYR A 57 -15.89 11.16 12.76
N PRO A 58 -16.02 10.27 13.77
CA PRO A 58 -14.88 9.77 14.51
C PRO A 58 -13.89 9.00 13.62
N PRO A 59 -12.58 9.15 13.84
CA PRO A 59 -11.58 8.43 13.07
C PRO A 59 -11.63 6.94 13.40
N THR A 60 -11.73 6.09 12.38
CA THR A 60 -11.67 4.63 12.54
C THR A 60 -10.24 4.14 12.35
N LYS A 61 -9.68 3.34 13.27
CA LYS A 61 -8.36 2.72 13.06
C LYS A 61 -8.45 1.64 11.97
N GLN A 62 -7.51 1.68 11.03
CA GLN A 62 -7.34 0.66 10.00
C GLN A 62 -5.85 0.34 9.89
N THR A 63 -5.52 -0.94 9.90
CA THR A 63 -4.16 -1.44 9.70
C THR A 63 -3.92 -1.61 8.19
N LEU A 64 -2.77 -1.16 7.70
CA LEU A 64 -2.40 -1.20 6.27
C LEU A 64 -1.16 -2.08 6.01
N ASN A 65 -0.82 -2.95 6.95
CA ASN A 65 0.29 -3.89 6.82
C ASN A 65 -0.05 -4.93 5.75
N MET A 66 0.91 -5.23 4.86
CA MET A 66 0.73 -6.15 3.74
C MET A 66 1.91 -7.10 3.63
N VAL A 67 1.64 -8.31 3.13
CA VAL A 67 2.66 -9.32 2.81
C VAL A 67 2.56 -9.64 1.31
N PHE A 68 3.69 -9.53 0.61
CA PHE A 68 3.79 -9.88 -0.81
C PHE A 68 4.43 -11.26 -0.96
N MET A 69 3.69 -12.23 -1.48
CA MET A 69 4.15 -13.63 -1.61
C MET A 69 4.12 -14.10 -3.07
N GLY A 70 5.11 -14.91 -3.47
CA GLY A 70 5.20 -15.49 -4.81
C GLY A 70 6.64 -15.85 -5.22
N ASN A 71 6.82 -16.48 -6.38
CA ASN A 71 8.12 -16.93 -6.88
C ASN A 71 9.13 -15.79 -7.07
N PRO A 72 10.46 -16.01 -6.91
CA PRO A 72 11.47 -15.01 -7.22
C PRO A 72 11.29 -14.41 -8.63
N GLY A 73 11.54 -13.11 -8.80
CA GLY A 73 11.40 -12.43 -10.09
C GLY A 73 9.98 -11.97 -10.47
N THR A 74 8.95 -12.24 -9.66
CA THR A 74 7.55 -11.83 -9.98
C THR A 74 7.19 -10.37 -9.64
N GLY A 75 8.19 -9.48 -9.54
CA GLY A 75 7.95 -8.05 -9.33
C GLY A 75 7.43 -7.63 -7.95
N LYS A 76 7.47 -8.49 -6.92
CA LYS A 76 7.03 -8.17 -5.54
C LYS A 76 7.62 -6.86 -5.01
N THR A 77 8.94 -6.70 -5.10
CA THR A 77 9.65 -5.50 -4.65
C THR A 77 9.21 -4.27 -5.45
N THR A 78 9.02 -4.42 -6.75
CA THR A 78 8.54 -3.34 -7.63
C THR A 78 7.16 -2.86 -7.20
N ILE A 79 6.22 -3.77 -6.95
CA ILE A 79 4.88 -3.42 -6.49
C ILE A 79 4.93 -2.75 -5.11
N ALA A 80 5.71 -3.29 -4.17
CA ALA A 80 5.86 -2.73 -2.83
C ALA A 80 6.31 -1.25 -2.88
N ARG A 81 7.29 -0.92 -3.73
CA ARG A 81 7.74 0.46 -3.94
C ARG A 81 6.64 1.37 -4.50
N LYS A 82 5.83 0.90 -5.45
CA LYS A 82 4.71 1.69 -6.02
C LYS A 82 3.61 1.94 -4.98
N VAL A 83 3.25 0.92 -4.20
CA VAL A 83 2.28 1.04 -3.10
C VAL A 83 2.77 2.02 -2.03
N ALA A 84 4.06 1.97 -1.70
CA ALA A 84 4.65 2.91 -0.76
C ALA A 84 4.58 4.37 -1.26
N ARG A 85 4.86 4.61 -2.55
CA ARG A 85 4.66 5.94 -3.16
C ARG A 85 3.21 6.39 -3.07
N MET A 86 2.26 5.50 -3.37
CA MET A 86 0.83 5.79 -3.23
C MET A 86 0.47 6.20 -1.79
N PHE A 87 0.97 5.49 -0.78
CA PHE A 87 0.73 5.83 0.63
C PHE A 87 1.35 7.16 1.05
N ASN A 88 2.53 7.49 0.50
CA ASN A 88 3.14 8.80 0.73
C ASN A 88 2.32 9.94 0.13
N ASP A 89 1.89 9.81 -1.13
CA ASP A 89 1.01 10.76 -1.81
C ASP A 89 -0.31 10.99 -1.04
N LEU A 90 -0.83 9.91 -0.46
CA LEU A 90 -2.03 9.95 0.37
C LEU A 90 -1.81 10.59 1.75
N LYS A 91 -0.58 10.92 2.13
CA LYS A 91 -0.21 11.50 3.44
C LYS A 91 -0.73 10.69 4.63
N ILE A 92 -0.74 9.36 4.50
CA ILE A 92 -1.14 8.43 5.57
C ILE A 92 0.05 7.87 6.36
N LEU A 93 1.27 8.09 5.86
CA LEU A 93 2.50 7.72 6.56
C LEU A 93 2.76 8.71 7.68
N SER A 94 2.99 8.21 8.89
CA SER A 94 3.22 9.03 10.09
C SER A 94 4.47 9.92 9.98
N LYS A 95 5.55 9.41 9.37
CA LYS A 95 6.83 10.14 9.20
C LYS A 95 7.14 10.53 7.75
N GLY A 96 6.22 10.31 6.80
CA GLY A 96 6.34 10.75 5.41
C GLY A 96 7.49 10.14 4.59
N HIS A 97 8.22 9.16 5.12
CA HIS A 97 9.33 8.51 4.43
C HIS A 97 9.09 7.01 4.24
N LEU A 98 9.54 6.51 3.09
CA LEU A 98 9.60 5.08 2.79
C LEU A 98 10.99 4.58 3.16
N LYS A 99 11.07 3.62 4.07
CA LYS A 99 12.30 2.89 4.38
C LYS A 99 12.20 1.49 3.79
N GLU A 100 12.99 1.24 2.75
CA GLU A 100 13.14 -0.10 2.18
C GLU A 100 14.27 -0.81 2.92
N ILE A 101 13.99 -2.01 3.44
CA ILE A 101 14.92 -2.84 4.20
C ILE A 101 14.92 -4.25 3.64
N ASP A 102 16.09 -4.86 3.56
CA ASP A 102 16.25 -6.27 3.20
C ASP A 102 16.56 -7.12 4.45
N ARG A 103 16.56 -8.44 4.29
CA ARG A 103 16.89 -9.41 5.34
C ARG A 103 18.24 -9.10 6.00
N SER A 104 19.24 -8.70 5.22
CA SER A 104 20.58 -8.37 5.72
C SER A 104 20.54 -7.22 6.73
N ASP A 105 19.59 -6.32 6.59
CA ASP A 105 19.48 -5.14 7.45
C ASP A 105 18.84 -5.50 8.79
N LEU A 106 18.01 -6.54 8.82
CA LEU A 106 17.29 -6.97 10.02
C LEU A 106 18.07 -8.00 10.86
N VAL A 107 18.96 -8.78 10.25
CA VAL A 107 19.66 -9.88 10.92
C VAL A 107 21.10 -9.50 11.27
N GLY A 108 21.52 -9.78 12.51
CA GLY A 108 22.90 -9.59 12.96
C GLY A 108 23.78 -10.81 12.64
N GLU A 109 25.07 -10.59 12.49
CA GLU A 109 26.04 -11.67 12.22
C GLU A 109 26.25 -12.56 13.45
N TYR A 110 26.09 -12.01 14.65
CA TYR A 110 26.29 -12.71 15.91
C TYR A 110 25.00 -12.83 16.73
N VAL A 111 24.93 -13.89 17.54
CA VAL A 111 23.81 -14.17 18.46
C VAL A 111 23.55 -12.96 19.35
N GLY A 112 22.28 -12.57 19.49
CA GLY A 112 21.85 -11.43 20.31
C GLY A 112 21.83 -10.08 19.58
N GLN A 113 22.45 -9.96 18.40
CA GLN A 113 22.49 -8.69 17.66
C GLN A 113 21.22 -8.40 16.85
N THR A 114 20.49 -9.43 16.41
CA THR A 114 19.26 -9.30 15.60
C THR A 114 18.20 -8.43 16.28
N SER A 115 18.00 -8.62 17.59
CA SER A 115 17.01 -7.87 18.38
C SER A 115 17.32 -6.37 18.41
N ILE A 116 18.60 -6.02 18.58
CA ILE A 116 19.08 -4.64 18.63
C ILE A 116 18.96 -4.01 17.24
N LYS A 117 19.41 -4.71 16.19
CA LYS A 117 19.40 -4.22 14.81
C LYS A 117 17.98 -3.94 14.31
N THR A 118 17.04 -4.86 14.60
CA THR A 118 15.62 -4.69 14.27
C THR A 118 15.01 -3.50 15.02
N LYS A 119 15.29 -3.38 16.32
CA LYS A 119 14.74 -2.29 17.15
C LYS A 119 15.22 -0.92 16.67
N ASN A 120 16.52 -0.78 16.39
CA ASN A 120 17.10 0.46 15.87
C ASN A 120 16.43 0.90 14.57
N ILE A 121 16.16 -0.05 13.66
CA ILE A 121 15.51 0.25 12.37
C ILE A 121 14.06 0.74 12.56
N LEU A 122 13.34 0.24 13.56
CA LEU A 122 11.95 0.58 13.84
C LEU A 122 11.78 1.90 14.60
N GLU A 123 12.76 2.28 15.42
CA GLU A 123 12.69 3.49 16.26
C GLU A 123 13.13 4.76 15.51
N GLU A 124 13.93 4.62 14.46
CA GLU A 124 14.34 5.69 13.53
C GLU A 124 13.15 6.39 12.85
#